data_AF-A0A7S2NQZ9-F1
#
_entry.id   AF-A0A7S2NQZ9-F1
#
_cell.length_a   1.000
_cell.length_b   1.000
_cell.length_c   1.000
_cell.angle_alpha   90.00
_cell.angle_beta   90.00
_cell.angle_gamma   90.00
#
_symmetry.space_group_name_H-M   'P 1'
#
loop_
_entity.id
_entity.type
_entity.pdbx_description
1 polymer ?
#
loop_
_entity_poly.entity_id
_entity_poly.type
_entity_poly.pdbx_seq_one_letter_code
_entity_poly.pdbx_strand_id
1 'polypeptide(L)'
;EWLAHLEEHGYAVLAAVADEASVRRAHDLLWQFLEAAPGAEVRRAAPGTWEGPGWRASASNGLLGGGGIAQSDFAWHVRLLPRVRRAFQDIWGSSDLLVSFDG
;
A
#
# COMPACT_ATOMS: atom_id res chain seq x y z
N GLU A 1 15.62 2.86 -20.34
CA GLU A 1 16.63 3.19 -19.31
C GLU A 1 16.36 2.52 -17.98
N TRP A 2 15.20 2.72 -17.33
CA TRP A 2 14.93 2.08 -16.03
C TRP A 2 14.80 0.55 -16.07
N LEU A 3 14.27 -0.05 -17.15
CA LEU A 3 14.21 -1.51 -17.31
C LEU A 3 15.60 -2.13 -17.40
N ALA A 4 16.53 -1.49 -18.11
CA ALA A 4 17.92 -1.95 -18.17
C ALA A 4 18.61 -1.82 -16.80
N HIS A 5 18.35 -0.74 -16.05
CA HIS A 5 18.83 -0.59 -14.68
C HIS A 5 18.27 -1.66 -13.73
N LEU A 6 16.98 -2.01 -13.87
CA LEU A 6 16.37 -3.11 -13.14
C LEU A 6 17.03 -4.45 -13.48
N GLU A 7 17.31 -4.71 -14.76
CA GLU A 7 17.99 -5.93 -15.21
C GLU A 7 19.42 -6.03 -14.67
N GLU A 8 20.16 -4.92 -14.68
CA GLU A 8 21.56 -4.87 -14.23
C GLU A 8 21.70 -4.94 -12.70
N HIS A 9 20.82 -4.26 -11.94
CA HIS A 9 21.00 -4.07 -10.50
C HIS A 9 19.94 -4.75 -9.62
N GLY A 10 18.87 -5.30 -10.20
CA GLY A 10 17.79 -5.94 -9.46
C GLY A 10 16.81 -4.98 -8.75
N TYR A 11 16.91 -3.66 -9.02
CA TYR A 11 15.94 -2.67 -8.53
C TYR A 11 15.83 -1.46 -9.48
N ALA A 12 14.73 -0.72 -9.38
CA ALA A 12 14.58 0.59 -10.03
C ALA A 12 13.63 1.48 -9.21
N VAL A 13 13.81 2.80 -9.29
CA VAL A 13 12.94 3.78 -8.63
C VAL A 13 12.18 4.57 -9.69
N LEU A 14 10.85 4.45 -9.67
CA LEU A 14 9.96 5.22 -10.54
C LEU A 14 9.33 6.35 -9.73
N ALA A 15 9.73 7.58 -10.01
CA ALA A 15 9.17 8.76 -9.35
C ALA A 15 7.79 9.15 -9.92
N ALA A 16 6.98 9.80 -9.07
CA ALA A 16 5.67 10.36 -9.43
C ALA A 16 4.65 9.34 -9.98
N VAL A 17 4.74 8.07 -9.58
CA VAL A 17 3.76 7.04 -9.98
C VAL A 17 2.33 7.32 -9.47
N ALA A 18 2.20 8.16 -8.44
CA ALA A 18 0.94 8.69 -7.94
C ALA A 18 1.00 10.22 -7.95
N ASP A 19 -0.15 10.85 -8.22
CA ASP A 19 -0.33 12.29 -8.00
C ASP A 19 -0.72 12.58 -6.55
N GLU A 20 -0.72 13.86 -6.17
CA GLU A 20 -1.02 14.28 -4.80
C GLU A 20 -2.41 13.84 -4.34
N ALA A 21 -3.40 13.88 -5.24
CA ALA A 21 -4.77 13.46 -4.94
C ALA A 21 -4.84 11.95 -4.62
N SER A 22 -4.14 11.12 -5.41
CA SER A 22 -4.04 9.68 -5.21
C SER A 22 -3.34 9.33 -3.92
N VAL A 23 -2.27 10.07 -3.57
CA VAL A 23 -1.55 9.91 -2.30
C VAL A 23 -2.46 10.26 -1.12
N ARG A 24 -3.14 11.42 -1.16
CA ARG A 24 -4.11 11.81 -0.11
C ARG A 24 -5.20 10.76 0.06
N ARG A 25 -5.78 10.29 -1.06
CA ARG A 25 -6.81 9.23 -1.02
C ARG A 25 -6.28 7.94 -0.40
N ALA A 26 -5.04 7.54 -0.71
CA ALA A 26 -4.45 6.35 -0.11
C ALA A 26 -4.32 6.50 1.41
N HIS A 27 -3.86 7.65 1.90
CA HIS A 27 -3.83 7.93 3.34
C HIS A 27 -5.22 7.87 3.98
N ASP A 28 -6.22 8.46 3.35
CA ASP A 28 -7.59 8.44 3.86
C ASP A 28 -8.14 7.01 3.96
N LEU A 29 -7.93 6.19 2.92
CA LEU A 29 -8.37 4.78 2.91
C LEU A 29 -7.65 3.95 3.97
N LEU A 30 -6.35 4.18 4.19
CA LEU A 30 -5.60 3.48 5.24
C LEU A 30 -6.17 3.82 6.62
N TRP A 31 -6.44 5.11 6.88
CA TRP A 31 -7.03 5.53 8.15
C TRP A 31 -8.45 4.99 8.34
N GLN A 32 -9.27 4.98 7.29
CA GLN A 32 -10.60 4.35 7.33
C GLN A 32 -10.50 2.87 7.70
N PHE A 33 -9.55 2.13 7.11
CA PHE A 33 -9.32 0.72 7.47
C PHE A 33 -8.93 0.55 8.94
N LEU A 34 -8.01 1.37 9.44
CA LEU A 34 -7.52 1.29 10.82
C LEU A 34 -8.62 1.63 11.84
N GLU A 35 -9.38 2.70 11.59
CA GLU A 35 -10.42 3.19 12.51
C GLU A 35 -11.70 2.34 12.46
N ALA A 36 -11.99 1.68 11.33
CA ALA A 36 -13.17 0.82 11.19
C ALA A 36 -12.96 -0.59 11.77
N ALA A 37 -11.75 -0.92 12.19
CA ALA A 37 -11.44 -2.27 12.62
C ALA A 37 -12.15 -2.61 13.94
N PRO A 38 -12.62 -3.86 14.15
CA PRO A 38 -13.31 -4.22 15.39
C PRO A 38 -12.46 -3.93 16.64
N GLY A 39 -13.03 -3.21 17.60
CA GLY A 39 -12.33 -2.81 18.83
C GLY A 39 -11.24 -1.73 18.62
N ALA A 40 -11.22 -1.04 17.47
CA ALA A 40 -10.27 0.02 17.23
C ALA A 40 -10.51 1.23 18.13
N GLU A 41 -9.50 1.58 18.92
CA GLU A 41 -9.44 2.82 19.69
C GLU A 41 -8.58 3.89 19.01
N VAL A 42 -7.80 3.50 17.99
CA VAL A 42 -6.93 4.38 17.23
C VAL A 42 -7.74 5.44 16.48
N ARG A 43 -7.24 6.68 16.49
CA ARG A 43 -7.81 7.82 15.77
C ARG A 43 -6.73 8.63 15.07
N ARG A 44 -6.88 8.89 13.78
CA ARG A 44 -5.99 9.73 12.97
C ARG A 44 -5.76 11.10 13.60
N ALA A 45 -6.82 11.70 14.11
CA ALA A 45 -6.77 13.05 14.67
C ALA A 45 -6.18 13.10 16.09
N ALA A 46 -5.87 11.96 16.72
CA ALA A 46 -5.34 11.90 18.08
C ALA A 46 -4.10 10.99 18.13
N PRO A 47 -2.90 11.53 17.85
CA PRO A 47 -1.65 10.75 17.80
C PRO A 47 -1.35 9.92 19.06
N GLY A 48 -1.80 10.37 20.25
CA GLY A 48 -1.65 9.59 21.49
C GLY A 48 -2.43 8.26 21.52
N THR A 49 -3.33 8.03 20.56
CA THR A 49 -4.05 6.75 20.38
C THR A 49 -3.32 5.77 19.46
N TRP A 50 -2.17 6.17 18.88
CA TRP A 50 -1.39 5.33 17.97
C TRP A 50 -0.45 4.38 18.73
N GLU A 51 -0.61 4.32 20.05
CA GLU A 51 0.15 3.50 20.98
C GLU A 51 -0.85 2.65 21.78
N GLY A 52 -0.45 1.43 22.13
CA GLY A 52 -1.26 0.55 22.98
C GLY A 52 -2.08 -0.51 22.24
N PRO A 53 -3.01 -1.20 22.94
CA PRO A 53 -3.64 -2.44 22.46
C PRO A 53 -4.51 -2.29 21.20
N GLY A 54 -5.00 -1.07 20.93
CA GLY A 54 -5.79 -0.75 19.74
C GLY A 54 -4.95 -0.53 18.47
N TRP A 55 -3.64 -0.36 18.60
CA TRP A 55 -2.73 -0.21 17.46
C TRP A 55 -2.41 -1.57 16.85
N ARG A 56 -2.69 -1.71 15.55
CA ARG A 56 -2.63 -3.01 14.87
C ARG A 56 -1.30 -3.32 14.20
N ALA A 57 -0.45 -2.31 14.00
CA ALA A 57 0.86 -2.58 13.46
C ALA A 57 1.75 -3.15 14.58
N SER A 58 2.58 -4.11 14.23
CA SER A 58 3.47 -4.77 15.17
C SER A 58 4.41 -3.77 15.84
N ALA A 59 4.50 -3.81 17.17
CA ALA A 59 5.42 -2.95 17.93
C ALA A 59 6.90 -3.24 17.66
N SER A 60 7.25 -4.44 17.15
CA SER A 60 8.65 -4.82 16.91
C SER A 60 9.18 -4.39 15.55
N ASN A 61 8.32 -4.21 14.55
CA ASN A 61 8.75 -3.94 13.16
C ASN A 61 7.83 -3.00 12.38
N GLY A 62 6.74 -2.50 12.97
CA GLY A 62 5.80 -1.58 12.33
C GLY A 62 4.94 -2.20 11.22
N LEU A 63 5.00 -3.52 11.00
CA LEU A 63 4.25 -4.18 9.94
C LEU A 63 2.79 -4.39 10.33
N LEU A 64 1.90 -4.13 9.36
CA LEU A 64 0.48 -4.44 9.44
C LEU A 64 0.20 -5.62 8.50
N GLY A 65 0.03 -6.82 9.06
CA GLY A 65 -0.10 -8.06 8.29
C GLY A 65 -1.37 -8.87 8.53
N GLY A 66 -2.33 -8.34 9.31
CA GLY A 66 -3.56 -9.06 9.67
C GLY A 66 -4.83 -8.27 9.39
N GLY A 67 -5.99 -8.90 9.61
CA GLY A 67 -7.29 -8.25 9.49
C GLY A 67 -7.69 -7.88 8.06
N GLY A 68 -7.13 -8.54 7.05
CA GLY A 68 -7.49 -8.33 5.65
C GLY A 68 -6.92 -7.05 5.02
N ILE A 69 -5.90 -6.43 5.62
CA ILE A 69 -5.25 -5.21 5.08
C ILE A 69 -4.78 -5.42 3.63
N ALA A 70 -4.27 -6.62 3.30
CA ALA A 70 -3.82 -6.97 1.96
C ALA A 70 -4.95 -6.92 0.93
N GLN A 71 -6.21 -7.01 1.36
CA GLN A 71 -7.41 -6.96 0.53
C GLN A 71 -8.24 -5.66 0.76
N SER A 72 -7.70 -4.71 1.50
CA SER A 72 -8.39 -3.44 1.80
C SER A 72 -8.49 -2.53 0.57
N ASP A 73 -9.44 -1.58 0.61
CA ASP A 73 -9.57 -0.53 -0.40
C ASP A 73 -8.28 0.29 -0.56
N PHE A 74 -7.53 0.51 0.52
CA PHE A 74 -6.21 1.14 0.47
C PHE A 74 -5.25 0.37 -0.44
N ALA A 75 -5.13 -0.94 -0.22
CA ALA A 75 -4.21 -1.78 -0.96
C ALA A 75 -4.62 -1.89 -2.44
N TRP A 76 -5.92 -2.03 -2.72
CA TRP A 76 -6.45 -2.04 -4.08
C TRP A 76 -6.25 -0.71 -4.80
N HIS A 77 -6.53 0.42 -4.15
CA HIS A 77 -6.35 1.75 -4.72
C HIS A 77 -4.92 1.98 -5.21
N VAL A 78 -3.92 1.70 -4.37
CA VAL A 78 -2.50 1.91 -4.72
C VAL A 78 -2.05 0.97 -5.85
N ARG A 79 -2.46 -0.30 -5.81
CA ARG A 79 -2.06 -1.30 -6.82
C ARG A 79 -2.69 -1.05 -8.18
N LEU A 80 -3.88 -0.47 -8.23
CA LEU A 80 -4.60 -0.17 -9.46
C LEU A 80 -4.22 1.19 -10.07
N LEU A 81 -3.30 1.95 -9.45
CA LEU A 81 -2.82 3.20 -10.04
C LEU A 81 -2.27 2.97 -11.45
N PRO A 82 -2.64 3.80 -12.45
CA PRO A 82 -2.29 3.56 -13.85
C PRO A 82 -0.79 3.39 -14.09
N ARG A 83 0.05 4.21 -13.44
CA ARG A 83 1.51 4.15 -13.61
C ARG A 83 2.15 2.97 -12.87
N VAL A 84 1.55 2.52 -11.77
CA VAL A 84 1.98 1.28 -11.08
C VAL A 84 1.68 0.09 -11.96
N ARG A 85 0.43 -0.03 -12.44
CA ARG A 85 0.03 -1.09 -13.36
C ARG A 85 0.91 -1.09 -14.61
N ARG A 86 1.16 0.08 -15.20
CA ARG A 86 2.02 0.20 -16.38
C ARG A 86 3.45 -0.31 -16.12
N ALA A 87 4.04 0.02 -14.98
CA ALA A 87 5.37 -0.47 -14.63
C ALA A 87 5.45 -2.01 -14.62
N PHE A 88 4.43 -2.68 -14.04
CA PHE A 88 4.36 -4.14 -14.08
C PHE A 88 4.09 -4.69 -15.49
N GLN A 89 3.27 -4.02 -16.30
CA GLN A 89 3.07 -4.41 -17.71
C GLN A 89 4.36 -4.35 -18.51
N ASP A 90 5.19 -3.33 -18.27
CA ASP A 90 6.49 -3.17 -18.92
C ASP A 90 7.48 -4.25 -18.48
N ILE A 91 7.51 -4.62 -17.19
CA ILE A 91 8.37 -5.69 -16.66
C ILE A 91 7.98 -7.05 -17.26
N TRP A 92 6.68 -7.35 -17.28
CA TRP A 92 6.19 -8.67 -17.72
C TRP A 92 5.96 -8.78 -19.23
N GLY A 93 6.07 -7.67 -19.97
CA GLY A 93 5.78 -7.63 -21.41
C GLY A 93 4.32 -7.96 -21.76
N SER A 94 3.38 -7.83 -20.80
CA SER A 94 1.98 -8.18 -20.96
C SER A 94 1.06 -7.16 -20.30
N SER A 95 -0.04 -6.83 -20.96
CA SER A 95 -1.11 -6.00 -20.38
C SER A 95 -2.07 -6.78 -19.49
N ASP A 96 -2.10 -8.10 -19.64
CA ASP A 96 -2.90 -9.05 -18.88
C ASP A 96 -2.11 -9.50 -17.66
N LEU A 97 -2.33 -8.79 -16.54
CA LEU A 97 -1.63 -9.02 -15.29
C LEU A 97 -2.51 -9.82 -14.35
N LEU A 98 -1.97 -10.92 -13.82
CA LEU A 98 -2.56 -11.68 -12.74
C LEU A 98 -1.98 -11.24 -11.40
N VAL A 99 -2.78 -11.34 -10.35
CA VAL A 99 -2.37 -11.03 -8.98
C VAL A 99 -2.86 -12.13 -8.05
N SER A 100 -1.96 -12.63 -7.18
CA SER A 100 -2.32 -13.48 -6.03
C SER A 100 -2.03 -12.70 -4.75
N PHE A 101 -2.98 -12.68 -3.83
CA PHE A 101 -2.88 -11.95 -2.57
C PHE A 101 -3.22 -12.88 -1.41
N ASP A 102 -2.29 -13.79 -1.13
CA ASP A 102 -2.43 -14.84 -0.11
C ASP A 102 -1.96 -14.36 1.29
N GLY A 103 -2.11 -13.06 1.58
CA GLY A 103 -1.66 -12.41 2.81
C GLY A 103 -2.77 -12.12 3.80
#